data_AF-A0A162YSM4-F1
#
_entry.id   AF-A0A162YSM4-F1
#
_cell.length_a   1.000
_cell.length_b   1.000
_cell.length_c   1.000
_cell.angle_alpha   90.00
_cell.angle_beta   90.00
_cell.angle_gamma   90.00
#
_symmetry.space_group_name_H-M   'P 1'
#
loop_
_entity.id
_entity.type
_entity.pdbx_description
1 polymer ?
#
loop_
_entity_poly.entity_id
_entity_poly.type
_entity_poly.pdbx_seq_one_letter_code
_entity_poly.pdbx_strand_id
1 'polypeptide(L)'
;MQKYLDGPEEDCLKLDQPEQFTIEMMRMYRYESRLKFMLFRVQFWDKFEQLKQGLSVVLSASDALRNSQAFRDLLHVILLLGNYMNASSIQGGAFGMRIDSINKLTDTKASDSSQLTLLHVLVGIVRREFPHILCFTEDLKDVTEAARGKRI
;
A
#
# COMPACT_ATOMS: atom_id res chain seq x y z
N MET A 1 8.62 39.59 -25.90
CA MET A 1 9.09 38.41 -26.66
C MET A 1 8.56 38.38 -28.09
N GLN A 2 7.25 38.58 -28.32
CA GLN A 2 6.65 38.47 -29.67
C GLN A 2 7.31 39.39 -30.73
N LYS A 3 7.65 40.63 -30.37
CA LYS A 3 8.42 41.55 -31.22
C LYS A 3 9.80 41.02 -31.68
N TYR A 4 10.41 40.11 -30.93
CA TYR A 4 11.70 39.47 -31.25
C TYR A 4 11.53 38.10 -31.92
N LEU A 5 10.35 37.48 -31.76
CA LEU A 5 9.97 36.26 -32.48
C LEU A 5 9.68 36.54 -33.95
N ASP A 6 9.00 37.67 -34.22
CA ASP A 6 8.57 38.10 -35.56
C ASP A 6 9.52 39.13 -36.20
N GLY A 7 10.54 39.58 -35.46
CA GLY A 7 11.50 40.61 -35.88
C GLY A 7 12.83 40.05 -36.43
N PRO A 8 13.70 40.91 -36.99
CA PRO A 8 15.00 40.50 -37.53
C PRO A 8 15.93 39.93 -36.44
N GLU A 9 16.77 38.95 -36.81
CA GLU A 9 17.66 38.24 -35.88
C GLU A 9 18.65 39.18 -35.15
N GLU A 10 19.04 40.29 -35.79
CA GLU A 10 19.93 41.31 -35.20
C GLU A 10 19.37 41.96 -33.93
N ASP A 11 18.05 42.04 -33.78
CA ASP A 11 17.42 42.57 -32.57
C ASP A 11 17.46 41.58 -31.41
N CYS A 12 17.56 40.27 -31.69
CA CYS A 12 17.76 39.25 -30.67
C CYS A 12 19.19 39.30 -30.11
N LEU A 13 20.19 39.62 -30.93
CA LEU A 13 21.60 39.73 -30.50
C LEU A 13 21.86 40.86 -29.50
N LYS A 14 20.94 41.83 -29.40
CA LYS A 14 21.01 42.96 -28.45
C LYS A 14 20.50 42.60 -27.04
N LEU A 15 19.92 41.41 -26.86
CA LEU A 15 19.37 40.93 -25.59
C LEU A 15 20.42 40.21 -24.76
N ASP A 16 20.15 40.03 -23.47
CA ASP A 16 21.01 39.23 -22.61
C ASP A 16 20.85 37.73 -22.88
N GLN A 17 21.88 36.94 -22.54
CA GLN A 17 21.94 35.49 -22.81
C GLN A 17 20.66 34.70 -22.42
N PRO A 18 20.04 34.92 -21.24
CA PRO A 18 18.82 34.21 -20.85
C PRO A 18 17.62 34.52 -21.75
N GLU A 19 17.53 35.77 -22.23
CA GLU A 19 16.44 36.23 -23.09
C GLU A 19 16.62 35.69 -24.52
N GLN A 20 17.86 35.69 -25.02
CA GLN A 20 18.23 35.03 -26.28
C GLN A 20 17.85 33.54 -26.27
N PHE A 21 18.23 32.81 -25.21
CA PHE A 21 17.87 31.40 -25.04
C PHE A 21 16.35 31.18 -25.06
N THR A 22 15.60 32.05 -24.38
CA THR A 22 14.13 31.92 -24.30
C THR A 22 13.49 32.13 -25.68
N ILE A 23 13.98 33.08 -26.48
CA ILE A 23 13.49 33.31 -27.85
C ILE A 23 13.77 32.09 -28.73
N GLU A 24 14.99 31.57 -28.71
CA GLU A 24 15.36 30.39 -29.49
C GLU A 24 14.53 29.17 -29.11
N MET A 25 14.27 28.96 -27.82
CA MET A 25 13.37 27.89 -27.34
C MET A 25 11.93 28.08 -27.82
N MET A 26 11.41 29.32 -27.84
CA MET A 26 10.05 29.62 -28.32
C MET A 26 9.89 29.47 -29.84
N ARG A 27 10.96 29.68 -30.63
CA ARG A 27 10.97 29.45 -32.09
C ARG A 27 10.83 27.97 -32.43
N MET A 28 11.25 27.07 -31.54
CA MET A 28 11.12 25.64 -31.77
C MET A 28 9.65 25.20 -31.82
N TYR A 29 9.26 24.55 -32.92
CA TYR A 29 7.92 24.00 -33.09
C TYR A 29 7.54 23.10 -31.90
N ARG A 30 6.46 23.48 -31.20
CA ARG A 30 5.89 22.76 -30.05
C ARG A 30 6.91 22.46 -28.94
N TYR A 31 7.82 23.40 -28.65
CA TYR A 31 8.92 23.20 -27.69
C TYR A 31 8.47 22.61 -26.34
N GLU A 32 7.38 23.10 -25.76
CA GLU A 32 6.86 22.62 -24.48
C GLU A 32 6.46 21.13 -24.55
N SER A 33 5.76 20.74 -25.62
CA SER A 33 5.38 19.33 -25.82
C SER A 33 6.61 18.44 -26.03
N ARG A 34 7.61 18.93 -26.77
CA ARG A 34 8.86 18.19 -27.03
C ARG A 34 9.66 18.00 -25.75
N LEU A 35 9.78 19.04 -24.91
CA LEU A 35 10.43 18.94 -23.61
C LEU A 35 9.72 17.98 -22.68
N LYS A 36 8.38 18.07 -22.57
CA LYS A 36 7.57 17.13 -21.79
C LYS A 36 7.78 15.69 -22.26
N PHE A 37 7.81 15.46 -23.57
CA PHE A 37 8.04 14.12 -24.13
C PHE A 37 9.47 13.63 -23.90
N MET A 38 10.49 14.50 -24.05
CA MET A 38 11.88 14.14 -23.75
C MET A 38 12.04 13.76 -22.27
N LEU A 39 11.48 14.55 -21.36
CA LEU A 39 11.48 14.25 -19.93
C LEU A 39 10.76 12.92 -19.64
N PHE A 40 9.58 12.71 -20.22
CA PHE A 40 8.86 11.45 -20.09
C PHE A 40 9.70 10.27 -20.58
N ARG A 41 10.32 10.38 -21.77
CA ARG A 41 11.13 9.31 -22.35
C ARG A 41 12.31 8.91 -21.45
N VAL A 42 12.95 9.89 -20.80
CA VAL A 42 14.05 9.63 -19.85
C VAL A 42 13.53 8.97 -18.58
N GLN A 43 12.39 9.43 -18.04
CA GLN A 43 11.84 8.93 -16.76
C GLN A 43 10.97 7.67 -16.89
N PHE A 44 10.60 7.27 -18.11
CA PHE A 44 9.57 6.25 -18.34
C PHE A 44 9.92 4.92 -17.69
N TRP A 45 11.14 4.43 -17.94
CA TRP A 45 11.57 3.12 -17.46
C TRP A 45 11.68 3.08 -15.93
N ASP A 46 12.19 4.13 -15.31
CA ASP A 46 12.27 4.23 -13.85
C ASP A 46 10.87 4.21 -13.22
N LYS A 47 9.92 4.99 -13.77
CA LYS A 47 8.54 5.00 -13.30
C LYS A 47 7.83 3.67 -13.52
N PHE A 48 8.05 3.05 -14.69
CA PHE A 48 7.48 1.75 -15.01
C PHE A 48 7.98 0.68 -14.06
N GLU A 49 9.28 0.62 -13.81
CA GLU A 49 9.87 -0.39 -12.94
C GLU A 49 9.45 -0.19 -11.48
N GLN A 50 9.37 1.06 -11.00
CA GLN A 50 8.81 1.38 -9.68
C GLN A 50 7.36 0.91 -9.54
N LEU A 51 6.51 1.19 -10.53
CA LEU A 51 5.12 0.74 -10.54
C LEU A 51 5.02 -0.79 -10.56
N LYS A 52 5.82 -1.44 -11.40
CA LYS A 52 5.86 -2.90 -11.53
C LYS A 52 6.27 -3.58 -10.22
N GLN A 53 7.30 -3.06 -9.55
CA GLN A 53 7.73 -3.55 -8.24
C GLN A 53 6.64 -3.38 -7.19
N GLY A 54 6.02 -2.19 -7.12
CA GLY A 54 4.89 -1.94 -6.22
C GLY A 54 3.73 -2.91 -6.44
N LEU A 55 3.37 -3.18 -7.70
CA LEU A 55 2.33 -4.14 -8.04
C LEU A 55 2.71 -5.56 -7.63
N SER A 56 3.96 -5.98 -7.89
CA SER A 56 4.45 -7.32 -7.53
C SER A 56 4.35 -7.58 -6.02
N VAL A 57 4.66 -6.59 -5.18
CA VAL A 57 4.55 -6.69 -3.73
C VAL A 57 3.10 -6.89 -3.30
N VAL A 58 2.17 -6.08 -3.84
CA VAL A 58 0.74 -6.19 -3.51
C VAL A 58 0.14 -7.52 -3.97
N LEU A 59 0.51 -8.00 -5.16
CA LEU A 59 0.07 -9.30 -5.68
C LEU A 59 0.57 -10.44 -4.78
N SER A 60 1.86 -10.44 -4.46
CA SER A 60 2.46 -11.45 -3.58
C SER A 60 1.80 -11.50 -2.21
N ALA A 61 1.54 -10.33 -1.60
CA ALA A 61 0.85 -10.27 -0.31
C ALA A 61 -0.60 -10.74 -0.40
N SER A 62 -1.30 -10.44 -1.50
CA SER A 62 -2.67 -10.89 -1.74
C SER A 62 -2.74 -12.41 -1.90
N ASP A 63 -1.80 -13.00 -2.64
CA ASP A 63 -1.69 -14.44 -2.81
C ASP A 63 -1.31 -15.13 -1.49
N ALA A 64 -0.39 -14.57 -0.72
CA ALA A 64 -0.04 -15.07 0.61
C ALA A 64 -1.25 -15.12 1.56
N LEU A 65 -2.01 -14.02 1.64
CA LEU A 65 -3.24 -13.95 2.43
C LEU A 65 -4.30 -14.95 1.97
N ARG A 66 -4.48 -15.08 0.65
CA ARG A 66 -5.47 -15.99 0.07
C ARG A 66 -5.10 -17.45 0.29
N ASN A 67 -3.82 -17.80 0.20
CA ASN A 67 -3.37 -19.19 0.16
C ASN A 67 -2.95 -19.74 1.54
N SER A 68 -2.63 -18.89 2.52
CA SER A 68 -2.27 -19.31 3.87
C SER A 68 -3.41 -20.08 4.54
N GLN A 69 -3.23 -21.40 4.70
CA GLN A 69 -4.16 -22.24 5.46
C GLN A 69 -4.10 -21.89 6.95
N ALA A 70 -2.90 -21.65 7.48
CA ALA A 70 -2.70 -21.30 8.88
C ALA A 70 -3.44 -20.00 9.25
N PHE A 71 -3.43 -18.99 8.39
CA PHE A 71 -4.19 -17.76 8.62
C PHE A 71 -5.71 -18.01 8.58
N ARG A 72 -6.20 -18.83 7.64
CA ARG A 72 -7.63 -19.22 7.60
C ARG A 72 -8.06 -19.92 8.89
N ASP A 73 -7.23 -20.84 9.38
CA ASP A 73 -7.52 -21.58 10.61
C ASP A 73 -7.50 -20.65 11.84
N LEU A 74 -6.58 -19.69 11.88
CA LEU A 74 -6.59 -18.64 12.91
C LEU A 74 -7.92 -17.88 12.92
N LEU A 75 -8.43 -17.46 11.75
CA LEU A 75 -9.70 -16.76 11.63
C LEU A 75 -10.88 -17.61 12.11
N HIS A 76 -10.87 -18.92 11.87
CA HIS A 76 -11.89 -19.83 12.40
C HIS A 76 -11.86 -19.90 13.93
N VAL A 77 -10.67 -19.97 14.55
CA VAL A 77 -10.56 -19.98 16.02
C VAL A 77 -11.07 -18.66 16.61
N ILE A 78 -10.74 -17.53 15.98
CA ILE A 78 -11.25 -16.21 16.41
C ILE A 78 -12.77 -16.15 16.28
N LEU A 79 -13.33 -16.62 15.16
CA LEU A 79 -14.77 -16.65 14.95
C LEU A 79 -15.48 -17.55 15.97
N LEU A 80 -14.91 -18.71 16.27
CA LEU A 80 -15.43 -19.64 17.28
C LEU A 80 -15.47 -19.00 18.67
N LEU A 81 -14.36 -18.39 19.09
CA LEU A 81 -14.28 -17.66 20.36
C LEU A 81 -15.29 -16.51 20.41
N GLY A 82 -15.35 -15.71 19.34
CA GLY A 82 -16.30 -14.60 19.23
C GLY A 82 -17.75 -15.06 19.32
N ASN A 83 -18.11 -16.15 18.65
CA ASN A 83 -19.46 -16.73 18.69
C ASN A 83 -19.82 -17.28 20.07
N TYR A 84 -18.87 -17.95 20.74
CA TYR A 84 -19.08 -18.46 22.10
C TYR A 84 -19.32 -17.32 23.09
N MET A 85 -18.49 -16.27 23.04
CA MET A 85 -18.61 -15.12 23.94
C MET A 85 -19.87 -14.30 23.67
N ASN A 86 -20.32 -14.23 22.42
CA ASN A 86 -21.50 -13.48 22.01
C ASN A 86 -22.77 -14.34 21.89
N ALA A 87 -22.79 -15.56 22.44
CA ALA A 87 -23.90 -16.50 22.26
C ALA A 87 -25.28 -15.93 22.67
N SER A 88 -25.32 -14.98 23.61
CA SER A 88 -26.53 -14.31 24.09
C SER A 88 -26.80 -12.93 23.44
N SER A 89 -25.95 -12.48 22.51
CA SER A 89 -26.09 -11.19 21.82
C SER A 89 -26.50 -11.37 20.36
N ILE A 90 -26.95 -10.29 19.72
CA ILE A 90 -27.26 -10.25 18.28
C ILE A 90 -26.02 -10.58 17.42
N GLN A 91 -24.82 -10.49 18.00
CA GLN A 91 -23.55 -10.78 17.34
C GLN A 91 -23.12 -12.26 17.48
N GLY A 92 -23.89 -13.10 18.19
CA GLY A 92 -23.68 -14.54 18.26
C GLY A 92 -24.10 -15.27 16.97
N GLY A 93 -23.49 -16.43 16.72
CA GLY A 93 -23.83 -17.26 15.56
C GLY A 93 -23.42 -16.66 14.20
N ALA A 94 -22.40 -15.83 14.19
CA ALA A 94 -21.88 -15.22 12.97
C ALA A 94 -21.20 -16.25 12.06
N PHE A 95 -21.41 -16.13 10.75
CA PHE A 95 -20.72 -16.93 9.73
C PHE A 95 -19.34 -16.36 9.34
N GLY A 96 -19.04 -15.14 9.79
CA GLY A 96 -17.79 -14.46 9.49
C GLY A 96 -17.63 -13.19 10.30
N MET A 97 -16.45 -12.58 10.21
CA MET A 97 -16.10 -11.36 10.91
C MET A 97 -15.39 -10.39 9.97
N ARG A 98 -15.50 -9.08 10.25
CA ARG A 98 -14.65 -8.08 9.60
C ARG A 98 -13.22 -8.21 10.12
N ILE A 99 -12.24 -8.09 9.23
CA ILE A 99 -10.81 -8.17 9.60
C ILE A 99 -10.43 -7.10 10.63
N ASP A 100 -10.99 -5.89 10.55
CA ASP A 100 -10.77 -4.83 11.54
C ASP A 100 -11.16 -5.22 12.97
N SER A 101 -12.05 -6.20 13.14
CA SER A 101 -12.43 -6.71 14.45
C SER A 101 -11.31 -7.49 15.14
N ILE A 102 -10.30 -7.99 14.41
CA ILE A 102 -9.13 -8.67 15.01
C ILE A 102 -8.39 -7.71 15.96
N ASN A 103 -8.30 -6.43 15.61
CA ASN A 103 -7.67 -5.41 16.46
C ASN A 103 -8.40 -5.20 17.80
N LYS A 104 -9.65 -5.64 17.93
CA LYS A 104 -10.45 -5.48 19.16
C LYS A 104 -10.23 -6.61 20.17
N LEU A 105 -9.49 -7.66 19.81
CA LEU A 105 -9.17 -8.77 20.73
C LEU A 105 -8.34 -8.30 21.93
N THR A 106 -7.62 -7.18 21.81
CA THR A 106 -6.89 -6.55 22.91
C THR A 106 -7.80 -5.78 23.87
N ASP A 107 -8.99 -5.39 23.43
CA ASP A 107 -9.89 -4.54 24.20
C ASP A 107 -10.73 -5.36 25.19
N THR A 108 -10.91 -6.65 24.90
CA THR A 108 -11.68 -7.58 25.74
C THR A 108 -10.77 -8.20 26.80
N LYS A 109 -10.99 -7.88 28.08
CA LYS A 109 -10.17 -8.30 29.22
C LYS A 109 -10.86 -9.40 30.04
N ALA A 110 -10.06 -10.25 30.68
CA ALA A 110 -10.56 -11.23 31.61
C ALA A 110 -11.13 -10.56 32.87
N SER A 111 -12.16 -11.17 33.48
CA SER A 111 -12.83 -10.61 34.66
C SER A 111 -11.97 -10.66 35.93
N ASP A 112 -11.01 -11.58 35.97
CA ASP A 112 -10.11 -11.87 37.10
C ASP A 112 -8.75 -11.17 36.97
N SER A 113 -8.36 -10.72 35.77
CA SER A 113 -7.11 -10.01 35.53
C SER A 113 -7.23 -9.02 34.37
N SER A 114 -6.98 -7.74 34.65
CA SER A 114 -6.99 -6.68 33.64
C SER A 114 -5.79 -6.71 32.68
N GLN A 115 -4.78 -7.53 32.96
CA GLN A 115 -3.61 -7.75 32.11
C GLN A 115 -3.84 -8.86 31.06
N LEU A 116 -4.77 -9.78 31.32
CA LEU A 116 -5.10 -10.87 30.40
C LEU A 116 -6.20 -10.42 29.45
N THR A 117 -5.91 -10.43 28.15
CA THR A 117 -6.86 -10.07 27.09
C THR A 117 -7.29 -11.30 26.30
N LEU A 118 -8.37 -11.18 25.51
CA LEU A 118 -8.82 -12.24 24.62
C LEU A 118 -7.74 -12.64 23.60
N LEU A 119 -6.89 -11.70 23.17
CA LEU A 119 -5.72 -12.00 22.34
C LEU A 119 -4.74 -12.95 23.06
N HIS A 120 -4.46 -12.73 24.35
CA HIS A 120 -3.58 -13.62 25.12
C HIS A 120 -4.18 -15.02 25.26
N VAL A 121 -5.49 -15.10 25.50
CA VAL A 121 -6.22 -16.38 25.56
C VAL A 121 -6.15 -17.11 24.22
N LEU A 122 -6.39 -16.40 23.11
CA LEU A 122 -6.27 -16.95 21.75
C LEU A 122 -4.87 -17.53 21.50
N VAL A 123 -3.81 -16.77 21.81
CA VAL A 123 -2.43 -17.25 21.64
C VAL A 123 -2.16 -18.49 22.50
N GLY A 124 -2.68 -18.53 23.73
CA GLY A 124 -2.58 -19.70 24.60
C GLY A 124 -3.26 -20.94 24.01
N ILE A 125 -4.48 -20.79 23.50
CA ILE A 125 -5.23 -21.87 22.84
C ILE A 125 -4.49 -22.34 21.59
N VAL A 126 -4.07 -21.42 20.72
CA VAL A 126 -3.36 -21.76 19.47
C VAL A 126 -2.06 -22.50 19.78
N ARG A 127 -1.26 -22.05 20.76
CA ARG A 127 -0.01 -22.72 21.13
C ARG A 127 -0.22 -24.14 21.67
N ARG A 128 -1.30 -24.36 22.42
CA ARG A 128 -1.56 -25.65 23.08
C ARG A 128 -2.26 -26.66 22.19
N GLU A 129 -3.28 -26.21 21.45
CA GLU A 129 -4.19 -27.08 20.69
C GLU A 129 -3.91 -27.07 19.19
N PHE A 130 -3.39 -25.96 18.64
CA PHE A 130 -3.23 -25.75 17.20
C PHE A 130 -1.85 -25.18 16.82
N PRO A 131 -0.72 -25.80 17.22
CA PRO A 131 0.61 -25.22 17.04
C PRO A 131 0.98 -24.99 15.57
N HIS A 132 0.38 -25.76 14.65
CA HIS A 132 0.55 -25.59 13.20
C HIS A 132 0.05 -24.22 12.69
N ILE A 133 -0.90 -23.58 13.37
CA ILE A 133 -1.39 -22.25 12.99
C ILE A 133 -0.28 -21.20 13.14
N LEU A 134 0.69 -21.39 14.03
CA LEU A 134 1.74 -20.41 14.31
C LEU A 134 2.60 -20.07 13.09
N CYS A 135 2.66 -20.92 12.05
CA CYS A 135 3.39 -20.62 10.83
C CYS A 135 2.77 -19.50 9.98
N PHE A 136 1.57 -19.02 10.32
CA PHE A 136 0.94 -17.89 9.62
C PHE A 136 1.81 -16.62 9.62
N THR A 137 2.69 -16.45 10.62
CA THR A 137 3.61 -15.31 10.68
C THR A 137 4.66 -15.37 9.57
N GLU A 138 5.06 -16.57 9.17
CA GLU A 138 5.98 -16.78 8.05
C GLU A 138 5.25 -16.64 6.71
N ASP A 139 4.04 -17.18 6.62
CA ASP A 139 3.20 -17.04 5.42
C ASP A 139 2.93 -15.56 5.09
N LEU A 140 2.74 -14.71 6.10
CA LEU A 140 2.32 -13.32 5.94
C LEU A 140 3.43 -12.27 6.17
N LYS A 141 4.70 -12.70 6.24
CA LYS A 141 5.85 -11.83 6.54
C LYS A 141 5.93 -10.57 5.65
N ASP A 142 5.60 -10.71 4.36
CA ASP A 142 5.73 -9.66 3.36
C ASP A 142 4.49 -8.75 3.26
N VAL A 143 3.41 -9.07 3.97
CA VAL A 143 2.17 -8.25 3.98
C VAL A 143 2.43 -6.85 4.52
N THR A 144 3.38 -6.70 5.44
CA THR A 144 3.75 -5.40 6.00
C THR A 144 4.39 -4.48 4.97
N GLU A 145 5.13 -5.02 4.00
CA GLU A 145 5.71 -4.24 2.90
C GLU A 145 4.63 -3.76 1.94
N ALA A 146 3.64 -4.60 1.63
CA ALA A 146 2.48 -4.22 0.84
C ALA A 146 1.66 -3.11 1.52
N ALA A 147 1.47 -3.18 2.85
CA ALA A 147 0.76 -2.16 3.61
C ALA A 147 1.49 -0.80 3.63
N ARG A 148 2.82 -0.80 3.45
CA ARG A 148 3.65 0.41 3.36
C ARG A 148 3.68 1.03 1.96
N GLY A 149 3.03 0.41 0.98
CA GLY A 149 3.03 0.85 -0.41
C GLY A 149 2.90 2.36 -0.54
N LYS A 150 3.97 3.02 -1.01
CA LYS A 150 3.97 4.45 -1.29
C LYS A 150 2.79 4.75 -2.21
N ARG A 151 1.97 5.74 -1.84
CA ARG A 151 1.02 6.35 -2.77
C ARG A 151 1.79 6.70 -4.04
N ILE A 152 1.42 6.03 -5.13
CA ILE A 152 1.93 6.25 -6.48
C ILE A 152 1.45 7.61 -6.98
#